data_AF-A0A1E7KNN7-F1
#
_entry.id   AF-A0A1E7KNN7-F1
#
_cell.length_a   1.000
_cell.length_b   1.000
_cell.length_c   1.000
_cell.angle_alpha   90.00
_cell.angle_beta   90.00
_cell.angle_gamma   90.00
#
_symmetry.space_group_name_H-M   'P 1'
#
loop_
_entity.id
_entity.type
_entity.pdbx_description
1 polymer ?
#
loop_
_entity_poly.entity_id
_entity_poly.type
_entity_poly.pdbx_seq_one_letter_code
_entity_poly.pdbx_strand_id
1 'polypeptide(L)' 'MSEKHPDPDPDDPGHVPGLEPGGQVPPGETPPGEDSTAGAGPDERHNPAKGWSKAPVIVLAVIVAVFLVYFLAWAIEL' A
#
# COMPACT_ATOMS: atom_id res chain seq x y z
N MET A 1 5.94 18.23 51.10
CA MET A 1 5.24 17.68 49.92
C MET A 1 6.14 16.65 49.27
N SER A 2 5.81 15.37 49.42
CA SER A 2 6.31 14.29 48.56
C SER A 2 5.36 13.11 48.75
N GLU A 3 4.21 13.17 48.07
CA GLU A 3 3.33 12.01 47.95
C GLU A 3 4.04 11.01 47.05
N LYS A 4 4.57 9.95 47.66
CA LYS A 4 5.17 8.83 46.94
C LYS A 4 4.00 7.97 46.46
N HIS A 5 3.62 8.10 45.19
CA HIS A 5 2.74 7.12 44.56
C HIS A 5 3.44 5.75 44.64
N PRO A 6 2.81 4.71 45.22
CA PRO A 6 3.38 3.37 45.15
C PRO A 6 3.44 2.93 43.69
N ASP A 7 4.62 2.48 43.26
CA ASP A 7 4.80 1.84 41.95
C ASP A 7 3.97 0.54 41.95
N PRO A 8 3.11 0.28 40.95
CA PRO A 8 2.32 -0.94 40.91
C PRO A 8 3.25 -2.15 40.80
N ASP A 9 3.05 -3.12 41.69
CA ASP A 9 3.78 -4.39 41.70
C ASP A 9 3.32 -5.25 40.50
N PRO A 10 4.20 -5.58 39.54
CA PRO A 10 3.84 -6.41 38.39
C PRO A 10 3.46 -7.86 38.78
N ASP A 11 3.82 -8.30 39.99
CA ASP A 11 3.51 -9.63 40.51
C ASP A 11 2.19 -9.68 41.31
N ASP A 12 1.47 -8.53 41.46
CA ASP A 12 0.12 -8.46 42.04
C ASP A 12 -0.95 -8.48 40.92
N PRO A 13 -1.64 -9.61 40.69
CA PRO A 13 -2.67 -9.72 39.66
C PRO A 13 -3.87 -8.80 39.89
N GLY A 14 -4.05 -8.27 41.11
CA GLY A 14 -5.12 -7.34 41.45
C GLY A 14 -4.79 -5.87 41.13
N HIS A 15 -3.56 -5.56 40.73
CA HIS A 15 -3.09 -4.19 40.45
C HIS A 15 -2.69 -3.94 38.99
N VAL A 16 -2.79 -4.95 38.12
CA VAL A 16 -2.63 -4.81 36.67
C VAL A 16 -3.94 -4.29 36.05
N PRO A 17 -3.98 -3.07 35.49
CA PRO A 17 -5.18 -2.53 34.86
C PRO A 17 -5.65 -3.43 33.71
N GLY A 18 -6.95 -3.74 33.69
CA GLY A 18 -7.57 -4.52 32.61
C GLY A 18 -7.39 -6.04 32.69
N LEU A 19 -6.66 -6.59 33.67
CA LEU A 19 -6.57 -8.05 33.84
C LEU A 19 -7.55 -8.51 34.92
N GLU A 20 -8.55 -9.33 34.56
CA GLU A 20 -9.35 -10.00 35.58
C GLU A 20 -8.50 -11.05 36.34
N PRO A 21 -8.78 -11.29 37.64
CA PRO A 21 -8.23 -12.42 38.38
C PRO A 21 -8.51 -13.74 37.64
N GLY A 22 -7.53 -14.23 36.89
CA GLY A 22 -7.70 -15.31 35.91
C GLY A 22 -6.93 -15.13 34.61
N GLY A 23 -6.29 -13.97 34.40
CA GLY A 23 -5.43 -13.72 33.24
C GLY A 23 -6.20 -13.44 31.94
N GLN A 24 -7.50 -13.19 32.05
CA GLN A 24 -8.34 -12.75 30.95
C GLN A 24 -8.34 -11.22 30.93
N VAL A 25 -8.38 -10.65 29.72
CA VAL A 25 -8.60 -9.23 29.48
C VAL A 25 -10.02 -9.08 28.93
N PRO A 26 -10.83 -8.09 29.39
CA PRO A 26 -12.17 -7.91 28.90
C PRO A 26 -12.16 -7.69 27.38
N PRO A 27 -13.13 -8.28 26.65
CA PRO A 27 -13.32 -8.00 25.24
C PRO A 27 -13.49 -6.50 25.00
N GLY A 28 -12.50 -5.85 24.38
CA GLY A 28 -12.46 -4.40 24.15
C GLY A 28 -11.20 -3.68 24.68
N GLU A 29 -10.43 -4.30 25.57
CA GLU A 29 -9.13 -3.79 26.04
C GLU A 29 -7.98 -4.07 25.04
N THR A 30 -8.12 -5.10 24.20
CA THR A 30 -7.30 -5.22 23.00
C THR A 30 -7.80 -4.19 22.00
N PRO A 31 -6.98 -3.22 21.55
CA PRO A 31 -7.36 -2.32 20.47
C PRO A 31 -7.95 -3.12 19.30
N PRO A 32 -9.00 -2.61 18.62
CA PRO A 32 -9.48 -3.22 17.38
C PRO A 32 -8.26 -3.48 16.50
N GLY A 33 -8.12 -4.70 15.98
CA GLY A 33 -6.94 -5.11 15.21
C GLY A 33 -6.52 -3.98 14.28
N GLU A 34 -5.39 -3.37 14.61
CA GLU A 34 -4.90 -2.18 13.95
C GLU A 34 -4.64 -2.55 12.50
N ASP A 35 -5.54 -2.14 11.61
CA ASP A 35 -5.45 -2.40 10.18
C ASP A 35 -4.33 -1.54 9.62
N SER A 36 -3.09 -1.99 9.82
CA SER A 36 -1.84 -1.33 9.38
C SER A 36 -1.72 -1.26 7.86
N THR A 37 -2.68 -1.83 7.14
CA THR A 37 -2.68 -1.94 5.68
C THR A 37 -3.94 -1.39 5.03
N ALA A 38 -4.94 -0.97 5.81
CA ALA A 38 -6.12 -0.29 5.29
C ALA A 38 -5.70 0.95 4.49
N GLY A 39 -5.84 0.88 3.16
CA GLY A 39 -5.48 1.97 2.26
C GLY A 39 -4.04 2.01 1.76
N ALA A 40 -3.22 0.99 2.02
CA ALA A 40 -1.86 0.87 1.45
C ALA A 40 -1.84 0.53 -0.06
N GLY A 41 -3.01 0.50 -0.70
CA GLY A 41 -3.14 0.25 -2.14
C GLY A 41 -2.61 1.41 -2.99
N PRO A 42 -2.24 1.14 -4.26
CA PRO A 42 -1.86 2.19 -5.20
C PRO A 42 -2.95 3.24 -5.36
N ASP A 43 -2.56 4.51 -5.50
CA ASP A 43 -3.51 5.59 -5.80
C ASP A 43 -4.05 5.44 -7.24
N GLU A 44 -5.27 4.90 -7.35
CA GLU A 44 -5.91 4.67 -8.65
C GLU A 44 -6.46 5.95 -9.30
N ARG A 45 -6.43 7.11 -8.62
CA ARG A 45 -6.93 8.39 -9.18
C ARG A 45 -6.23 8.77 -10.48
N HIS A 46 -5.00 8.30 -10.67
CA HIS A 46 -4.16 8.60 -11.83
C HIS A 46 -3.94 7.39 -12.75
N ASN A 47 -4.74 6.32 -12.58
CA ASN A 47 -4.71 5.14 -13.43
C ASN A 47 -5.85 5.22 -14.46
N PRO A 48 -5.68 5.89 -15.61
CA PRO A 48 -6.75 6.02 -16.59
C PRO A 48 -7.14 4.63 -17.12
N ALA A 49 -8.37 4.20 -16.80
CA ALA A 49 -8.88 2.87 -17.18
C ALA A 49 -8.97 2.62 -18.71
N LYS A 50 -8.79 3.66 -19.54
CA LYS A 50 -8.98 3.55 -20.99
C LYS A 50 -8.21 4.64 -21.76
N GLY A 51 -7.78 4.29 -22.97
CA GLY A 51 -7.35 5.25 -24.00
C GLY A 51 -5.84 5.43 -24.15
N TRP A 52 -5.09 5.42 -23.04
CA TRP A 52 -3.64 5.71 -23.09
C TRP A 52 -2.78 4.57 -23.63
N SER A 53 -3.25 3.31 -23.61
CA SER A 53 -2.48 2.19 -24.16
C SER A 53 -2.43 2.16 -25.69
N LYS A 54 -3.45 2.68 -26.38
CA LYS A 54 -3.56 2.54 -27.84
C LYS A 54 -2.78 3.61 -28.59
N ALA A 55 -2.81 4.86 -28.11
CA ALA A 55 -2.19 5.98 -28.81
C ALA A 55 -0.67 5.80 -29.00
N PRO A 56 0.14 5.43 -27.97
CA PRO A 56 1.57 5.22 -28.14
C PRO A 56 1.89 4.07 -29.11
N VAL A 57 1.09 2.99 -29.07
CA VAL A 57 1.26 1.83 -29.96
C VAL A 57 1.02 2.22 -31.42
N ILE A 58 -0.02 3.02 -31.69
CA ILE A 58 -0.31 3.50 -33.05
C ILE A 58 0.80 4.44 -33.54
N VAL A 59 1.25 5.38 -32.71
CA VAL A 59 2.35 6.29 -33.07
C VAL A 59 3.61 5.50 -33.41
N LEU A 60 3.96 4.51 -32.60
CA LEU A 60 5.12 3.65 -32.85
C LEU A 60 4.97 2.87 -34.15
N ALA A 61 3.79 2.30 -34.43
CA ALA A 61 3.52 1.56 -35.66
C ALA A 61 3.70 2.43 -36.91
N VAL A 62 3.24 3.70 -36.87
CA VAL A 62 3.43 4.66 -37.96
C VAL A 62 4.91 4.97 -38.18
N ILE A 63 5.67 5.21 -37.11
CA ILE A 63 7.11 5.46 -37.19
C ILE A 63 7.83 4.28 -37.85
N VAL A 64 7.55 3.06 -37.40
CA VAL A 64 8.11 1.83 -37.98
C VAL A 64 7.75 1.68 -39.46
N ALA A 65 6.51 1.95 -39.84
CA ALA A 65 6.07 1.90 -41.23
C ALA A 65 6.83 2.90 -42.12
N VAL A 66 7.08 4.12 -41.63
CA VAL A 66 7.87 5.13 -42.36
C VAL A 66 9.30 4.65 -42.61
N PHE A 67 9.96 4.13 -41.58
CA PHE A 67 11.32 3.59 -41.74
C PHE A 67 11.36 2.38 -42.66
N LEU A 68 10.38 1.48 -42.56
CA LEU A 68 10.26 0.34 -43.48
C LEU A 68 10.15 0.80 -44.93
N VAL A 69 9.25 1.74 -45.24
CA VAL A 69 9.11 2.27 -46.60
C VAL A 69 10.41 2.91 -47.09
N TYR A 70 11.09 3.68 -46.24
CA TYR A 70 12.39 4.28 -46.56
C TYR A 70 13.45 3.22 -46.92
N PHE A 71 13.61 2.20 -46.08
CA PHE A 71 14.58 1.13 -46.34
C PHE A 71 14.22 0.29 -47.56
N LEU A 72 12.93 0.04 -47.81
CA LEU A 72 12.49 -0.66 -49.02
C LEU A 72 12.84 0.14 -50.27
N ALA A 73 12.58 1.45 -50.28
CA ALA A 73 12.94 2.32 -51.40
C ALA A 73 14.46 2.31 -51.64
N TRP A 74 15.24 2.49 -50.57
CA TRP A 74 16.70 2.43 -50.65
C TRP A 74 17.23 1.08 -51.16
N ALA A 75 16.65 -0.04 -50.72
CA ALA A 75 17.05 -1.36 -51.16
C ALA A 75 16.69 -1.67 -52.62
N ILE A 76 15.65 -1.03 -53.16
CA ILE A 76 15.26 -1.15 -54.59
C ILE A 76 16.19 -0.31 -55.48
N GLU A 77 16.68 0.83 -54.98
CA GLU A 77 17.60 1.72 -55.71
C GLU A 77 19.06 1.23 -55.69
N LEU A 78 19.39 0.29 -54.80
CA LEU A 78 20.71 -0.33 -54.65
C LEU A 78 21.06 -1.31 -55.78
#